data_AF-A0A9E2MYG6-F1
#
_entry.id   AF-A0A9E2MYG6-F1
#
_cell.length_a   1.000
_cell.length_b   1.000
_cell.length_c   1.000
_cell.angle_alpha   90.00
_cell.angle_beta   90.00
_cell.angle_gamma   90.00
#
_symmetry.space_group_name_H-M   'P 1'
#
loop_
_entity.id
_entity.type
_entity.pdbx_description
1 polymer ?
#
loop_
_entity_poly.entity_id
_entity_poly.type
_entity_poly.pdbx_seq_one_letter_code
_entity_poly.pdbx_strand_id
1 'polypeptide(L)'
;TIGANLLKKCLSQDIPIIMELASTFLYKKAKSGKPGSFNEPFDGEVEGHGVVIAGFDGNKFKIIDPNIKNNPYSKNGIYWIGSDELLASFGLLEGKSLLLIKK
;
A
#
# COMPACT_ATOMS: atom_id res chain seq x y z
N THR A 1 4.95 -4.59 16.65
CA THR A 1 4.47 -3.70 15.56
C THR A 1 5.09 -4.14 14.26
N ILE A 2 4.33 -4.17 13.16
CA ILE A 2 4.89 -4.47 11.82
C ILE A 2 5.85 -3.33 11.43
N GLY A 3 7.04 -3.68 10.97
CA GLY A 3 8.08 -2.73 10.59
C GLY A 3 8.90 -3.22 9.41
N ALA A 4 9.66 -2.31 8.78
CA ALA A 4 10.39 -2.58 7.55
C ALA A 4 11.33 -3.80 7.66
N ASN A 5 12.02 -3.96 8.79
CA ASN A 5 12.94 -5.08 9.01
C ASN A 5 12.22 -6.44 9.03
N LEU A 6 10.99 -6.49 9.59
CA LEU A 6 10.19 -7.72 9.58
C LEU A 6 9.75 -8.06 8.15
N LEU A 7 9.28 -7.08 7.38
CA LEU A 7 8.89 -7.28 5.99
C LEU A 7 10.08 -7.76 5.14
N LYS A 8 11.24 -7.12 5.29
CA LYS A 8 12.49 -7.55 4.62
C LYS A 8 12.86 -8.98 4.99
N LYS A 9 12.74 -9.38 6.26
CA LYS A 9 13.00 -10.74 6.72
C LYS A 9 12.05 -11.77 6.08
N CYS A 10 10.77 -11.44 5.92
CA CYS A 10 9.82 -12.31 5.21
C CYS A 10 10.19 -12.43 3.73
N LEU A 11 10.43 -11.31 3.06
CA LEU A 11 10.76 -11.26 1.63
C LEU A 11 12.10 -11.95 1.32
N SER A 12 13.09 -11.89 2.22
CA SER A 12 14.37 -12.60 2.06
C SER A 12 14.25 -14.12 2.17
N GLN A 13 13.07 -14.62 2.56
CA GLN A 13 12.74 -16.05 2.58
C GLN A 13 11.87 -16.45 1.40
N ASP A 14 11.80 -15.61 0.35
CA ASP A 14 10.94 -15.79 -0.82
C ASP A 14 9.44 -15.92 -0.47
N ILE A 15 9.02 -15.30 0.64
CA ILE A 15 7.61 -15.26 1.07
C ILE A 15 7.01 -13.93 0.60
N PRO A 16 6.20 -13.92 -0.49
CA PRO A 16 5.48 -12.72 -0.90
C PRO A 16 4.42 -12.35 0.14
N ILE A 17 4.14 -11.06 0.23
CA ILE A 17 3.23 -10.50 1.23
C ILE A 17 2.04 -9.88 0.50
N ILE A 18 0.81 -10.33 0.79
CA ILE A 18 -0.40 -9.60 0.41
C ILE A 18 -0.72 -8.64 1.56
N MET A 19 -0.85 -7.37 1.25
CA MET A 19 -1.07 -6.32 2.24
C MET A 19 -2.09 -5.31 1.72
N GLU A 20 -3.00 -4.90 2.60
CA GLU A 20 -3.88 -3.77 2.32
C GLU A 20 -3.18 -2.47 2.70
N LEU A 21 -3.20 -1.50 1.78
CA LEU A 21 -2.58 -0.19 1.93
C LEU A 21 -3.63 0.91 1.76
N ALA A 22 -3.53 1.99 2.55
CA ALA A 22 -4.35 3.19 2.35
C ALA A 22 -4.06 3.78 0.96
N SER A 23 -4.96 3.56 0.01
CA SER A 23 -4.82 3.94 -1.39
C SER A 23 -4.98 5.45 -1.59
N THR A 24 -5.75 6.12 -0.73
CA THR A 24 -5.84 7.58 -0.67
C THR A 24 -4.49 8.20 -0.37
N PHE A 25 -3.75 7.64 0.60
CA PHE A 25 -2.39 8.05 0.92
C PHE A 25 -1.40 7.62 -0.18
N LEU A 26 -1.46 6.35 -0.56
CA LEU A 26 -0.52 5.76 -1.52
C LEU A 26 -0.59 6.47 -2.86
N TYR A 27 -1.78 6.69 -3.41
CA TYR A 27 -1.96 7.36 -4.71
C TYR A 27 -2.02 8.89 -4.62
N LYS A 28 -1.82 9.47 -3.44
CA LYS A 28 -1.98 10.90 -3.17
C LYS A 28 -3.33 11.44 -3.69
N LYS A 29 -4.37 10.62 -3.57
CA LYS A 29 -5.74 10.99 -3.96
C LYS A 29 -6.42 11.69 -2.80
N ALA A 30 -7.24 12.67 -3.11
CA ALA A 30 -8.16 13.23 -2.12
C ALA A 30 -8.99 12.09 -1.53
N LYS A 31 -9.26 12.14 -0.22
CA LYS A 31 -10.16 11.17 0.43
C LYS A 31 -11.53 11.25 -0.25
N SER A 32 -12.23 10.12 -0.37
CA SER A 32 -13.57 10.13 -0.98
C SER A 32 -14.54 10.89 -0.07
N GLY A 33 -14.86 12.12 -0.47
CA GLY A 33 -15.96 12.87 0.11
C GLY A 33 -17.29 12.32 -0.40
N LYS A 34 -18.39 12.55 0.33
CA LYS A 34 -19.74 12.35 -0.21
C LYS A 34 -19.89 13.13 -1.52
N PRO A 35 -20.51 12.58 -2.58
CA PRO A 35 -20.83 13.33 -3.78
C PRO A 35 -21.57 14.63 -3.41
N GLY A 36 -20.99 15.79 -3.72
CA GLY A 36 -21.54 17.11 -3.38
C GLY A 36 -20.92 17.82 -2.16
N SER A 37 -20.02 17.18 -1.42
CA SER A 37 -19.27 17.82 -0.32
C SER A 37 -17.97 18.44 -0.86
N PHE A 38 -18.04 19.67 -1.36
CA PHE A 38 -16.88 20.40 -1.91
C PHE A 38 -15.95 20.99 -0.84
N ASN A 39 -16.30 20.90 0.45
CA ASN A 39 -15.69 21.74 1.48
C ASN A 39 -14.59 21.07 2.32
N GLU A 40 -14.38 19.75 2.22
CA GLU A 40 -13.53 19.04 3.18
C GLU A 40 -12.69 17.94 2.49
N PRO A 41 -11.58 18.26 1.79
CA PRO A 41 -10.70 17.27 1.18
C PRO A 41 -10.03 16.31 2.20
N PHE A 42 -10.21 16.56 3.51
CA PHE A 42 -9.63 15.80 4.61
C PHE A 42 -10.64 14.94 5.40
N ASP A 43 -11.96 15.08 5.19
CA ASP A 43 -13.02 14.38 5.95
C ASP A 43 -13.56 13.09 5.29
N GLY A 44 -12.97 12.65 4.18
CA GLY A 44 -13.38 11.39 3.55
C GLY A 44 -12.83 10.13 4.25
N GLU A 45 -13.42 8.98 3.91
CA GLU A 45 -12.94 7.67 4.40
C GLU A 45 -11.59 7.32 3.77
N VAL A 46 -10.73 6.64 4.54
CA VAL A 46 -9.47 6.09 4.01
C VAL A 46 -9.80 4.82 3.23
N GLU A 47 -9.69 4.88 1.91
CA GLU A 47 -9.90 3.70 1.07
C GLU A 47 -8.69 2.76 1.11
N GLY A 48 -8.93 1.49 1.43
CA GLY A 48 -7.94 0.43 1.34
C GLY A 48 -7.79 -0.11 -0.09
N HIS A 49 -6.60 -0.61 -0.41
CA HIS A 49 -6.33 -1.33 -1.64
C HIS A 49 -5.33 -2.46 -1.40
N GLY A 50 -5.68 -3.66 -1.88
CA GLY A 50 -4.85 -4.85 -1.74
C GLY A 50 -3.75 -4.90 -2.79
N VAL A 51 -2.51 -5.03 -2.34
CA VAL A 51 -1.32 -5.16 -3.21
C VAL A 51 -0.46 -6.35 -2.79
N VAL A 52 0.45 -6.76 -3.67
CA VAL A 52 1.52 -7.72 -3.35
C VAL A 52 2.82 -6.95 -3.15
N ILE A 53 3.47 -7.14 -1.99
CA ILE A 53 4.85 -6.76 -1.77
C ILE A 53 5.73 -7.94 -2.21
N ALA A 54 6.47 -7.75 -3.30
CA ALA A 54 7.15 -8.82 -4.02
C ALA A 54 8.68 -8.81 -3.86
N GLY A 55 9.23 -7.83 -3.15
CA GLY A 55 10.67 -7.72 -2.92
C GLY A 55 11.06 -6.39 -2.30
N PHE A 56 12.35 -6.22 -2.06
CA PHE A 56 12.93 -4.98 -1.54
C PHE A 56 14.32 -4.74 -2.13
N ASP A 57 14.74 -3.48 -2.16
CA ASP A 57 16.08 -3.03 -2.52
C ASP A 57 16.44 -1.81 -1.66
N GLY A 58 17.46 -1.96 -0.82
CA GLY A 58 17.81 -0.97 0.19
C GLY A 58 16.63 -0.63 1.11
N ASN A 59 16.10 0.59 0.97
CA ASN A 59 14.92 1.08 1.73
C ASN A 59 13.63 1.16 0.91
N LYS A 60 13.62 0.58 -0.29
CA LYS A 60 12.45 0.55 -1.18
C LYS A 60 11.85 -0.84 -1.23
N PHE A 61 10.54 -0.90 -1.42
CA PHE A 61 9.76 -2.13 -1.59
C PHE A 61 9.12 -2.18 -2.96
N LYS A 62 9.18 -3.35 -3.61
CA LYS A 62 8.55 -3.60 -4.89
C LYS A 62 7.09 -3.92 -4.69
N ILE A 63 6.22 -3.13 -5.28
CA ILE A 63 4.77 -3.30 -5.26
C ILE A 63 4.33 -3.89 -6.59
N ILE A 64 3.47 -4.92 -6.53
CA ILE A 64 2.68 -5.41 -7.65
C ILE A 64 1.22 -5.09 -7.32
N ASP A 65 0.63 -4.24 -8.13
CA ASP A 65 -0.69 -3.68 -7.95
C ASP A 65 -1.63 -4.15 -9.06
N PRO A 66 -2.74 -4.83 -8.71
CA PRO A 66 -3.71 -5.31 -9.70
C PRO A 66 -4.52 -4.17 -10.36
N ASN A 67 -4.53 -2.96 -9.81
CA ASN A 67 -5.29 -1.81 -10.30
C ASN A 67 -4.55 -1.04 -11.41
N ILE A 68 -4.12 -1.76 -12.45
CA ILE A 68 -3.31 -1.25 -13.54
C ILE A 68 -3.95 -0.03 -14.24
N LYS A 69 -5.28 0.03 -14.29
CA LYS A 69 -6.02 1.12 -14.97
C LYS A 69 -5.99 2.45 -14.21
N ASN A 70 -5.96 2.41 -12.87
CA ASN A 70 -6.13 3.60 -12.03
C ASN A 70 -4.91 3.94 -11.17
N ASN A 71 -3.84 3.12 -11.26
CA ASN A 71 -2.58 3.35 -10.56
C ASN A 71 -1.80 4.51 -11.21
N PRO A 72 -1.51 5.60 -10.47
CA PRO A 72 -0.78 6.76 -10.99
C PRO A 72 0.73 6.51 -11.17
N TYR A 73 1.28 5.48 -10.55
CA TYR A 73 2.73 5.20 -10.54
C TYR A 73 3.20 4.38 -11.72
N SER A 74 2.36 3.47 -12.23
CA SER A 74 2.78 2.58 -13.30
C SER A 74 1.63 2.03 -14.14
N LYS A 75 1.83 2.02 -15.46
CA LYS A 75 0.93 1.41 -16.44
C LYS A 75 1.02 -0.12 -16.52
N ASN A 76 1.98 -0.73 -15.83
CA ASN A 76 2.10 -2.20 -15.75
C ASN A 76 1.82 -2.73 -14.34
N GLY A 77 1.39 -1.87 -13.40
CA GLY A 77 1.11 -2.24 -12.02
C GLY A 77 2.35 -2.52 -11.16
N ILE A 78 3.56 -2.33 -11.67
CA ILE A 78 4.81 -2.55 -10.92
C ILE A 78 5.49 -1.22 -10.64
N TYR A 79 5.76 -0.95 -9.37
CA TYR A 79 6.45 0.26 -8.93
C TYR A 79 7.17 0.03 -7.60
N TRP A 80 7.94 1.03 -7.16
CA TRP A 80 8.72 0.97 -5.92
C TRP A 80 8.37 2.15 -5.01
N ILE A 81 8.16 1.88 -3.73
CA ILE A 81 7.91 2.91 -2.71
C ILE A 81 8.90 2.78 -1.56
N GLY A 82 9.11 3.86 -0.81
CA GLY A 82 9.97 3.86 0.38
C GLY A 82 9.33 3.13 1.56
N SER A 83 10.15 2.70 2.53
CA SER A 83 9.67 2.10 3.78
C SER A 83 8.64 2.97 4.50
N ASP A 84 8.90 4.27 4.55
CA ASP A 84 8.10 5.19 5.36
C ASP A 84 6.72 5.39 4.73
N GLU A 85 6.69 5.48 3.39
CA GLU A 85 5.45 5.53 2.63
C GLU A 85 4.63 4.25 2.77
N LEU A 86 5.27 3.08 2.68
CA LEU A 86 4.63 1.78 2.88
C LEU A 86 4.04 1.66 4.29
N LEU A 87 4.83 1.95 5.32
CA LEU A 87 4.44 1.80 6.72
C LEU A 87 3.38 2.83 7.13
N ALA A 88 3.49 4.07 6.64
CA ALA A 88 2.45 5.09 6.85
C ALA A 88 1.13 4.66 6.19
N SER A 89 1.18 4.19 4.94
CA SER A 89 0.00 3.74 4.21
C SER A 89 -0.70 2.55 4.91
N PHE A 90 0.07 1.56 5.38
CA PHE A 90 -0.47 0.46 6.19
C PHE A 90 -0.98 0.94 7.56
N GLY A 91 -0.31 1.93 8.15
CA GLY A 91 -0.62 2.49 9.46
C GLY A 91 -1.96 3.23 9.53
N LEU A 92 -2.42 3.77 8.40
CA LEU A 92 -3.63 4.61 8.30
C LEU A 92 -4.95 3.83 8.19
N LEU A 93 -4.91 2.52 7.89
CA LEU A 93 -6.12 1.70 7.77
C LEU A 93 -6.62 1.23 9.14
N GLU A 94 -7.94 1.23 9.34
CA GLU A 94 -8.59 0.44 10.39
C GLU A 94 -8.76 -1.01 9.90
N GLY A 95 -8.65 -2.02 10.79
CA GLY A 95 -8.79 -3.43 10.36
C GLY A 95 -7.61 -3.99 9.54
N LYS A 96 -6.41 -3.42 9.71
CA LYS A 96 -5.15 -3.76 9.01
C LYS A 96 -4.95 -5.26 8.80
N SER A 97 -4.93 -5.67 7.54
CA SER A 97 -4.75 -7.07 7.15
C SER A 97 -3.43 -7.28 6.39
N LEU A 98 -2.70 -8.32 6.78
CA LEU A 98 -1.50 -8.81 6.11
C LEU A 98 -1.56 -10.34 6.04
N LEU A 99 -1.31 -10.90 4.86
CA LEU A 99 -1.24 -12.32 4.60
C LEU A 99 0.14 -12.69 4.07
N LEU A 100 0.78 -13.65 4.74
CA LEU A 100 2.03 -14.27 4.29
C LEU A 100 1.69 -15.57 3.55
N ILE A 101 2.16 -15.72 2.32
CA ILE A 101 1.97 -16.96 1.55
C ILE A 101 3.27 -17.75 1.61
N LYS A 102 3.31 -18.75 2.50
CA LYS A 102 4.41 -19.70 2.60
C LYS A 102 3.97 -21.01 1.95
N LYS A 103 4.79 -21.54 1.02
CA LYS A 103 4.61 -22.88 0.46
C LYS A 103 4.86 -23.96 1.50
#